data_AF-A0A1F8VB22-F1
#
_entry.id   AF-A0A1F8VB22-F1
#
_cell.length_a   1.000
_cell.length_b   1.000
_cell.length_c   1.000
_cell.angle_alpha   90.00
_cell.angle_beta   90.00
_cell.angle_gamma   90.00
#
_symmetry.space_group_name_H-M   'P 1'
#
loop_
_entity.id
_entity.type
_entity.pdbx_description
1 polymer ?
#
loop_
_entity_poly.entity_id
_entity_poly.type
_entity_poly.pdbx_seq_one_letter_code
_entity_poly.pdbx_strand_id
1 'polypeptide(L)'
;MRVFKYRGGPEDILRRDLRSIFCNQIYAAPIESLNDLFEAQVKIHGQTFRVGHILSAVGLATYNKKMAEAEASFLGEIEDFARKARTWGVYSLSRSATDELLWAYYANSHRGFCLEYELDELLTYKLQGQGWTEVDYQDDVPAITLNDLVGIQKSPQGLTSKLIGTKSRRWKHENEVRVVTGQPGLFEYDFRALKAIYFGARSTPHLRRRLMRALAGRGLRYFQVAPTGQTYALKVAELTDPFVRIPDYRKRVAPIEEGVPSFDSKTSAYKNEIMRAIEIVRREPYCEKVVDAYLSSRGTVDNPVFYVTYQRSDGLSQNFFLSRDQIKSACIQE
;
A
#
# COMPACT_ATOMS: atom_id res chain seq x y z
N MET A 1 5.59 -0.39 -8.51
CA MET A 1 4.56 -0.60 -9.58
C MET A 1 3.46 0.48 -9.52
N ARG A 2 2.98 0.98 -10.67
CA ARG A 2 1.81 1.90 -10.73
C ARG A 2 0.47 1.18 -10.61
N VAL A 3 -0.42 1.72 -9.79
CA VAL A 3 -1.76 1.16 -9.51
C VAL A 3 -2.80 2.27 -9.36
N PHE A 4 -4.06 1.95 -9.68
CA PHE A 4 -5.10 2.93 -9.97
C PHE A 4 -6.36 2.72 -9.14
N LYS A 5 -6.92 3.80 -8.57
CA LYS A 5 -8.19 3.76 -7.83
C LYS A 5 -9.22 4.70 -8.44
N TYR A 6 -10.27 4.11 -9.00
CA TYR A 6 -11.42 4.83 -9.53
C TYR A 6 -12.34 5.33 -8.41
N ARG A 7 -12.82 6.56 -8.58
CA ARG A 7 -13.63 7.29 -7.61
C ARG A 7 -14.69 8.12 -8.30
N GLY A 8 -15.90 8.08 -7.75
CA GLY A 8 -17.02 8.87 -8.21
C GLY A 8 -18.29 8.38 -7.54
N GLY A 9 -19.37 9.14 -7.70
CA GLY A 9 -20.69 8.74 -7.25
C GLY A 9 -21.53 9.97 -6.94
N PRO A 10 -22.61 9.78 -6.16
CA PRO A 10 -23.36 10.86 -5.54
C PRO A 10 -22.47 11.79 -4.69
N GLU A 11 -22.95 13.01 -4.41
CA GLU A 11 -22.15 14.07 -3.76
C GLU A 11 -21.65 13.70 -2.36
N ASP A 12 -22.42 12.92 -1.58
CA ASP A 12 -22.03 12.47 -0.25
C ASP A 12 -20.84 11.48 -0.28
N ILE A 13 -20.89 10.50 -1.18
CA ILE A 13 -19.79 9.56 -1.42
C ILE A 13 -18.56 10.29 -1.95
N LEU A 14 -18.75 11.19 -2.91
CA LEU A 14 -17.68 12.02 -3.45
C LEU A 14 -17.04 12.88 -2.35
N ARG A 15 -17.84 13.52 -1.49
CA ARG A 15 -17.35 14.33 -0.38
C ARG A 15 -16.53 13.52 0.61
N ARG A 16 -16.98 12.30 0.95
CA ARG A 16 -16.22 11.36 1.79
C ARG A 16 -14.88 11.03 1.16
N ASP A 17 -14.87 10.64 -0.11
CA ASP A 17 -13.65 10.23 -0.81
C ASP A 17 -12.66 11.39 -0.94
N LEU A 18 -13.14 12.60 -1.25
CA LEU A 18 -12.32 13.81 -1.29
C LEU A 18 -11.68 14.11 0.07
N ARG A 19 -12.41 13.90 1.18
CA ARG A 19 -11.87 14.06 2.54
C ARG A 19 -10.76 13.05 2.80
N SER A 20 -10.97 11.76 2.49
CA SER A 20 -9.94 10.73 2.67
C SER A 20 -8.68 11.05 1.87
N ILE A 21 -8.80 11.47 0.61
CA ILE A 21 -7.64 11.82 -0.22
C ILE A 21 -6.92 13.04 0.34
N PHE A 22 -7.66 14.09 0.74
CA PHE A 22 -7.08 15.27 1.36
C PHE A 22 -6.28 14.95 2.63
N CYS A 23 -6.79 14.01 3.43
CA CYS A 23 -6.14 13.50 4.64
C CYS A 23 -5.04 12.46 4.36
N ASN A 24 -4.73 12.15 3.11
CA ASN A 24 -3.79 11.09 2.70
C ASN A 24 -4.18 9.72 3.29
N GLN A 25 -5.45 9.35 3.16
CA GLN A 25 -6.00 8.10 3.65
C GLN A 25 -6.59 7.23 2.54
N ILE A 26 -6.41 5.92 2.67
CA ILE A 26 -7.18 4.90 1.95
C ILE A 26 -8.18 4.26 2.91
N TYR A 27 -9.28 3.74 2.37
CA TYR A 27 -10.25 2.96 3.12
C TYR A 27 -10.17 1.51 2.65
N ALA A 28 -9.61 0.63 3.49
CA ALA A 28 -9.63 -0.81 3.26
C ALA A 28 -11.00 -1.33 3.70
N ALA A 29 -11.79 -1.78 2.72
CA ALA A 29 -13.17 -2.19 2.92
C ALA A 29 -13.26 -3.58 3.55
N PRO A 30 -14.27 -3.86 4.38
CA PRO A 30 -14.55 -5.23 4.80
C PRO A 30 -14.95 -6.06 3.58
N ILE A 31 -14.51 -7.31 3.54
CA ILE A 31 -14.70 -8.21 2.38
C ILE A 31 -16.17 -8.34 1.98
N GLU A 32 -17.07 -8.43 2.96
CA GLU A 32 -18.52 -8.53 2.75
C GLU A 32 -19.16 -7.30 2.06
N SER A 33 -18.44 -6.17 2.00
CA SER A 33 -18.90 -4.94 1.32
C SER A 33 -18.37 -4.78 -0.10
N LEU A 34 -17.51 -5.70 -0.56
CA LEU A 34 -17.01 -5.72 -1.92
C LEU A 34 -18.16 -6.08 -2.89
N ASN A 35 -18.00 -5.70 -4.15
CA ASN A 35 -19.08 -5.72 -5.15
C ASN A 35 -19.36 -7.10 -5.76
N ASP A 36 -18.44 -8.05 -5.65
CA ASP A 36 -18.63 -9.42 -6.14
C ASP A 36 -19.21 -10.31 -5.02
N LEU A 37 -20.30 -11.01 -5.32
CA LEU A 37 -20.97 -11.92 -4.38
C LEU A 37 -20.12 -13.14 -4.02
N PHE A 38 -19.12 -13.45 -4.85
CA PHE A 38 -18.22 -14.59 -4.66
C PHE A 38 -16.90 -14.21 -3.98
N GLU A 39 -16.81 -13.01 -3.39
CA GLU A 39 -15.60 -12.52 -2.74
C GLU A 39 -15.11 -13.41 -1.60
N ALA A 40 -13.81 -13.70 -1.62
CA ALA A 40 -13.11 -14.54 -0.64
C ALA A 40 -13.81 -15.88 -0.34
N GLN A 41 -14.52 -16.45 -1.32
CA GLN A 41 -15.06 -17.80 -1.21
C GLN A 41 -13.93 -18.80 -1.42
N VAL A 42 -13.85 -19.80 -0.52
CA VAL A 42 -12.84 -20.84 -0.58
C VAL A 42 -13.43 -22.16 -0.07
N LYS A 43 -12.98 -23.27 -0.66
CA LYS A 43 -13.27 -24.62 -0.17
C LYS A 43 -12.03 -25.13 0.56
N ILE A 44 -12.22 -25.82 1.68
CA ILE A 44 -11.12 -26.50 2.38
C ILE A 44 -11.22 -27.99 2.04
N HIS A 45 -10.24 -28.53 1.31
CA HIS A 45 -10.24 -29.94 0.92
C HIS A 45 -9.64 -30.79 2.05
N GLY A 46 -10.45 -31.03 3.09
CA GLY A 46 -10.09 -31.74 4.32
C GLY A 46 -9.32 -33.05 4.11
N GLN A 47 -9.65 -33.81 3.07
CA GLN A 47 -8.99 -35.10 2.76
C GLN A 47 -7.50 -34.96 2.46
N THR A 48 -7.05 -33.83 1.89
CA THR A 48 -5.62 -33.62 1.59
C THR A 48 -4.76 -33.47 2.84
N PHE A 49 -5.37 -33.16 3.99
CA PHE A 49 -4.69 -32.99 5.28
C PHE A 49 -4.56 -34.30 6.07
N ARG A 50 -5.10 -35.41 5.56
CA ARG A 50 -5.06 -36.74 6.20
C ARG A 50 -3.77 -37.51 5.91
N VAL A 51 -2.61 -36.90 6.17
CA VAL A 51 -1.29 -37.45 5.81
C VAL A 51 -0.99 -38.77 6.54
N GLY A 52 -1.38 -38.89 7.81
CA GLY A 52 -1.23 -40.12 8.59
C GLY A 52 -2.03 -41.27 8.00
N HIS A 53 -3.25 -41.01 7.51
CA HIS A 53 -4.02 -42.02 6.78
C HIS A 53 -3.31 -42.46 5.49
N ILE A 54 -2.75 -41.52 4.73
CA ILE A 54 -2.01 -41.83 3.48
C ILE A 54 -0.80 -42.70 3.80
N LEU A 55 0.04 -42.28 4.76
CA LEU A 55 1.23 -43.02 5.18
C LEU A 55 0.90 -44.43 5.68
N SER A 56 -0.24 -44.60 6.35
CA SER A 56 -0.70 -45.90 6.81
C SER A 56 -1.21 -46.78 5.66
N ALA A 57 -1.94 -46.22 4.70
CA ALA A 57 -2.41 -46.96 3.53
C ALA A 57 -1.26 -47.47 2.65
N VAL A 58 -0.14 -46.74 2.60
CA VAL A 58 1.07 -47.17 1.87
C VAL A 58 2.08 -47.96 2.73
N GLY A 59 1.71 -48.31 3.96
CA GLY A 59 2.54 -49.15 4.85
C GLY A 59 3.79 -48.48 5.43
N LEU A 60 3.89 -47.16 5.37
CA LEU A 60 5.05 -46.40 5.88
C LEU A 60 4.92 -46.01 7.37
N ALA A 61 3.71 -46.06 7.95
CA ALA A 61 3.48 -45.78 9.36
C ALA A 61 2.23 -46.49 9.88
N THR A 62 2.15 -46.76 11.18
CA THR A 62 0.91 -47.23 11.81
C THR A 62 0.06 -46.03 12.24
N TYR A 63 -1.12 -45.89 11.66
CA TYR A 63 -2.06 -44.85 12.06
C TYR A 63 -2.49 -45.01 13.52
N ASN A 64 -2.45 -43.93 14.29
CA ASN A 64 -2.76 -43.96 15.72
C ASN A 64 -3.55 -42.73 16.17
N LYS A 65 -4.05 -42.76 17.41
CA LYS A 65 -4.87 -41.69 17.98
C LYS A 65 -4.18 -40.31 17.95
N LYS A 66 -2.87 -40.27 18.22
CA LYS A 66 -2.09 -39.02 18.21
C LYS A 66 -2.02 -38.40 16.81
N MET A 67 -1.90 -39.23 15.75
CA MET A 67 -1.98 -38.76 14.37
C MET A 67 -3.37 -38.20 14.05
N ALA A 68 -4.43 -38.89 14.48
CA ALA A 68 -5.81 -38.41 14.29
C ALA A 68 -6.06 -37.06 14.97
N GLU A 69 -5.60 -36.91 16.20
CA GLU A 69 -5.69 -35.66 16.97
C GLU A 69 -4.90 -34.53 16.29
N ALA A 70 -3.70 -34.82 15.77
CA ALA A 70 -2.89 -33.84 15.03
C ALA A 70 -3.53 -33.40 13.70
N GLU A 71 -4.05 -34.34 12.90
CA GLU A 71 -4.76 -34.03 11.65
C GLU A 71 -5.99 -33.15 11.90
N ALA A 72 -6.78 -33.47 12.93
CA ALA A 72 -7.96 -32.70 13.30
C ALA A 72 -7.60 -31.29 13.81
N SER A 73 -6.58 -31.18 14.67
CA SER A 73 -6.09 -29.89 15.17
C SER A 73 -5.60 -29.00 14.03
N PHE A 74 -4.82 -29.55 13.11
CA PHE A 74 -4.28 -28.80 11.98
C PHE A 74 -5.38 -28.31 11.03
N LEU A 75 -6.37 -29.15 10.74
CA LEU A 75 -7.53 -28.73 9.95
C LEU A 75 -8.30 -27.58 10.63
N GLY A 76 -8.48 -27.67 11.96
CA GLY A 76 -9.09 -26.60 12.76
C GLY A 76 -8.33 -25.27 12.67
N GLU A 77 -6.99 -25.30 12.72
CA GLU A 77 -6.17 -24.10 12.56
C GLU A 77 -6.34 -23.44 11.18
N ILE A 78 -6.44 -24.24 10.11
CA ILE A 78 -6.67 -23.72 8.75
C ILE A 78 -8.07 -23.12 8.62
N GLU A 79 -9.09 -23.76 9.19
CA GLU A 79 -10.46 -23.24 9.22
C GLU A 79 -10.55 -21.92 9.99
N ASP A 80 -9.89 -21.83 11.15
CA ASP A 80 -9.84 -20.62 11.96
C ASP A 80 -9.07 -19.49 11.26
N PHE A 81 -7.96 -19.81 10.58
CA PHE A 81 -7.22 -18.84 9.77
C PHE A 81 -8.08 -18.32 8.61
N ALA A 82 -8.77 -19.20 7.88
CA ALA A 82 -9.69 -18.81 6.81
C ALA A 82 -10.84 -17.93 7.34
N ARG A 83 -11.38 -18.24 8.53
CA ARG A 83 -12.40 -17.43 9.19
C ARG A 83 -11.86 -16.05 9.57
N LYS A 84 -10.64 -15.97 10.10
CA LYS A 84 -9.96 -14.71 10.43
C LYS A 84 -9.66 -13.87 9.19
N ALA A 85 -9.29 -14.49 8.07
CA ALA A 85 -9.03 -13.77 6.81
C ALA A 85 -10.27 -13.01 6.31
N ARG A 86 -11.49 -13.48 6.65
CA ARG A 86 -12.74 -12.77 6.32
C ARG A 86 -12.90 -11.44 7.06
N THR A 87 -12.19 -11.24 8.18
CA THR A 87 -12.22 -9.98 8.94
C THR A 87 -11.14 -9.00 8.47
N TRP A 88 -10.40 -9.31 7.41
CA TRP A 88 -9.39 -8.40 6.87
C TRP A 88 -10.02 -7.27 6.07
N GLY A 89 -9.26 -6.20 5.91
CA GLY A 89 -9.60 -5.08 5.03
C GLY A 89 -8.96 -5.26 3.65
N VAL A 90 -9.69 -4.88 2.61
CA VAL A 90 -9.23 -4.93 1.22
C VAL A 90 -9.34 -3.56 0.58
N TYR A 91 -8.24 -3.08 -0.01
CA TYR A 91 -8.23 -1.91 -0.88
C TYR A 91 -7.92 -2.32 -2.31
N SER A 92 -8.98 -2.51 -3.10
CA SER A 92 -8.93 -2.92 -4.51
C SER A 92 -8.40 -1.80 -5.41
N LEU A 93 -7.35 -2.06 -6.15
CA LEU A 93 -6.74 -1.19 -7.15
C LEU A 93 -6.76 -1.88 -8.51
N SER A 94 -6.55 -1.14 -9.59
CA SER A 94 -6.37 -1.69 -10.94
C SER A 94 -4.97 -1.38 -11.46
N ARG A 95 -4.47 -2.15 -12.42
CA ARG A 95 -3.29 -1.79 -13.21
C ARG A 95 -3.58 -0.87 -14.40
N SER A 96 -4.84 -0.54 -14.65
CA SER A 96 -5.25 0.30 -15.78
C SER A 96 -5.88 1.61 -15.30
N ALA A 97 -5.48 2.72 -15.90
CA ALA A 97 -6.16 4.03 -15.79
C ALA A 97 -7.18 4.28 -16.91
N THR A 98 -7.22 3.41 -17.93
CA THR A 98 -7.92 3.61 -19.20
C THR A 98 -8.88 2.47 -19.52
N ASP A 99 -9.29 1.69 -18.52
CA ASP A 99 -10.33 0.67 -18.71
C ASP A 99 -11.71 1.33 -18.73
N GLU A 100 -12.44 1.16 -19.83
CA GLU A 100 -13.74 1.81 -20.04
C GLU A 100 -14.80 1.35 -19.05
N LEU A 101 -14.79 0.08 -18.65
CA LEU A 101 -15.77 -0.49 -17.74
C LEU A 101 -15.51 -0.01 -16.32
N LEU A 102 -14.25 0.08 -15.88
CA LEU A 102 -13.90 0.66 -14.59
C LEU A 102 -14.33 2.13 -14.48
N TRP A 103 -14.17 2.91 -15.56
CA TRP A 103 -14.67 4.28 -15.60
C TRP A 103 -16.21 4.35 -15.53
N ALA A 104 -16.90 3.42 -16.20
CA ALA A 104 -18.35 3.31 -16.19
C ALA A 104 -18.89 2.98 -14.78
N TYR A 105 -18.34 1.93 -14.16
CA TYR A 105 -18.82 1.37 -12.89
C TYR A 105 -18.35 2.18 -11.67
N TYR A 106 -17.08 2.54 -11.60
CA TYR A 106 -16.47 3.05 -10.36
C TYR A 106 -16.13 4.54 -10.37
N ALA A 107 -16.23 5.19 -11.52
CA ALA A 107 -15.99 6.62 -11.65
C ALA A 107 -17.22 7.37 -12.17
N ASN A 108 -18.41 6.93 -11.74
CA ASN A 108 -19.69 7.58 -12.00
C ASN A 108 -19.91 7.88 -13.49
N SER A 109 -19.80 6.86 -14.34
CA SER A 109 -19.95 7.00 -15.79
C SER A 109 -19.04 8.09 -16.38
N HIS A 110 -17.74 8.03 -16.06
CA HIS A 110 -16.71 9.01 -16.45
C HIS A 110 -16.87 10.43 -15.89
N ARG A 111 -17.73 10.66 -14.90
CA ARG A 111 -17.88 11.99 -14.25
C ARG A 111 -16.92 12.18 -13.09
N GLY A 112 -16.37 11.09 -12.57
CA GLY A 112 -15.44 11.06 -11.45
C GLY A 112 -13.97 11.23 -11.87
N PHE A 113 -13.09 10.60 -11.11
CA PHE A 113 -11.64 10.66 -11.26
C PHE A 113 -10.99 9.31 -10.90
N CYS A 114 -9.73 9.16 -11.25
CA CYS A 114 -8.92 8.00 -10.92
C CYS A 114 -7.58 8.44 -10.33
N LEU A 115 -7.19 7.82 -9.22
CA LEU A 115 -5.96 8.11 -8.49
C LEU A 115 -4.86 7.15 -8.92
N GLU A 116 -3.66 7.65 -9.22
CA GLU A 116 -2.48 6.83 -9.50
C GLU A 116 -1.55 6.83 -8.29
N TYR A 117 -1.25 5.63 -7.78
CA TYR A 117 -0.30 5.42 -6.72
C TYR A 117 0.95 4.71 -7.22
N GLU A 118 2.08 5.01 -6.60
CA GLU A 118 3.22 4.11 -6.55
C GLU A 118 2.99 3.09 -5.43
N LEU A 119 2.76 1.83 -5.77
CA LEU A 119 2.36 0.81 -4.80
C LEU A 119 3.41 0.60 -3.70
N ASP A 120 4.69 0.59 -4.07
CA ASP A 120 5.77 0.35 -3.12
C ASP A 120 5.85 1.49 -2.10
N GLU A 121 5.64 2.74 -2.54
CA GLU A 121 5.53 3.90 -1.64
C GLU A 121 4.23 3.90 -0.83
N LEU A 122 3.12 3.45 -1.41
CA LEU A 122 1.82 3.36 -0.73
C LEU A 122 1.88 2.43 0.49
N LEU A 123 2.67 1.36 0.41
CA LEU A 123 2.88 0.38 1.46
C LEU A 123 3.99 0.75 2.45
N THR A 124 4.48 1.99 2.38
CA THR A 124 5.38 2.53 3.41
C THR A 124 4.59 3.19 4.55
N TYR A 125 5.31 3.84 5.47
CA TYR A 125 4.72 4.66 6.53
C TYR A 125 3.79 3.85 7.46
N LYS A 126 2.49 4.18 7.58
CA LYS A 126 1.54 3.47 8.44
C LYS A 126 0.96 2.19 7.82
N LEU A 127 1.26 1.93 6.55
CA LEU A 127 0.95 0.67 5.88
C LEU A 127 2.17 -0.26 5.80
N GLN A 128 3.28 0.09 6.45
CA GLN A 128 4.47 -0.74 6.49
C GLN A 128 4.15 -2.12 7.08
N GLY A 129 4.61 -3.16 6.37
CA GLY A 129 4.37 -4.56 6.74
C GLY A 129 2.99 -5.10 6.32
N GLN A 130 2.10 -4.28 5.76
CA GLN A 130 0.90 -4.77 5.09
C GLN A 130 1.28 -5.39 3.74
N GLY A 131 0.54 -6.43 3.36
CA GLY A 131 0.76 -7.17 2.13
C GLY A 131 -0.07 -6.63 0.98
N TRP A 132 0.30 -7.04 -0.24
CA TRP A 132 -0.54 -6.91 -1.41
C TRP A 132 -0.52 -8.20 -2.22
N THR A 133 -1.54 -8.38 -3.06
CA THR A 133 -1.65 -9.54 -3.96
C THR A 133 -2.33 -9.14 -5.27
N GLU A 134 -1.96 -9.80 -6.36
CA GLU A 134 -2.71 -9.75 -7.61
C GLU A 134 -3.89 -10.69 -7.52
N VAL A 135 -5.01 -10.30 -8.12
CA VAL A 135 -6.17 -11.17 -8.19
C VAL A 135 -5.94 -12.25 -9.24
N ASP A 136 -6.05 -13.51 -8.83
CA ASP A 136 -6.11 -14.68 -9.70
C ASP A 136 -7.56 -14.93 -10.15
N TYR A 137 -7.74 -14.98 -11.48
CA TYR A 137 -9.03 -14.99 -12.13
C TYR A 137 -9.39 -16.39 -12.64
N GLN A 138 -10.37 -17.01 -12.00
CA GLN A 138 -10.76 -18.40 -12.26
C GLN A 138 -12.27 -18.56 -12.37
N ASP A 139 -12.72 -19.68 -12.93
CA ASP A 139 -14.14 -19.97 -13.10
C ASP A 139 -14.73 -20.69 -11.87
N ASP A 140 -13.89 -21.43 -11.15
CA ASP A 140 -14.27 -22.22 -9.98
C ASP A 140 -13.74 -21.62 -8.67
N VAL A 141 -14.48 -21.83 -7.58
CA VAL A 141 -14.05 -21.44 -6.23
C VAL A 141 -12.75 -22.18 -5.86
N PRO A 142 -11.70 -21.49 -5.35
CA PRO A 142 -10.43 -22.11 -5.02
C PRO A 142 -10.58 -23.16 -3.92
N ALA A 143 -9.72 -24.17 -3.96
CA ALA A 143 -9.54 -25.11 -2.87
C ALA A 143 -8.20 -24.88 -2.16
N ILE A 144 -8.23 -24.84 -0.82
CA ILE A 144 -7.04 -24.93 0.03
C ILE A 144 -6.74 -26.42 0.24
N THR A 145 -5.50 -26.78 -0.06
CA THR A 145 -4.95 -28.12 0.00
C THR A 145 -3.64 -28.13 0.77
N LEU A 146 -3.16 -29.30 1.17
CA LEU A 146 -1.88 -29.43 1.88
C LEU A 146 -0.68 -28.88 1.08
N ASN A 147 -0.72 -28.95 -0.26
CA ASN A 147 0.34 -28.38 -1.12
C ASN A 147 0.50 -26.87 -0.96
N ASP A 148 -0.59 -26.16 -0.65
CA ASP A 148 -0.58 -24.72 -0.43
C ASP A 148 0.18 -24.34 0.84
N LEU A 149 0.30 -25.29 1.78
CA LEU A 149 0.94 -25.09 3.07
C LEU A 149 2.43 -25.45 3.04
N VAL A 150 2.80 -26.46 2.25
CA VAL A 150 4.19 -26.89 2.06
C VAL A 150 5.06 -25.79 1.42
N GLY A 151 4.44 -24.80 0.76
CA GLY A 151 5.10 -23.63 0.16
C GLY A 151 5.14 -22.35 0.99
N ILE A 152 4.48 -22.29 2.16
CA ILE A 152 4.29 -21.03 2.92
C ILE A 152 5.61 -20.37 3.32
N GLN A 153 6.64 -21.17 3.65
CA GLN A 153 7.95 -20.64 4.00
C GLN A 153 8.70 -20.01 2.82
N LYS A 154 8.34 -20.35 1.58
CA LYS A 154 8.95 -19.79 0.35
C LYS A 154 8.19 -18.57 -0.16
N SER A 155 6.90 -18.44 0.15
CA SER A 155 6.12 -17.21 -0.09
C SER A 155 4.90 -17.14 0.85
N PRO A 156 4.87 -16.18 1.79
CA PRO A 156 3.70 -15.88 2.61
C PRO A 156 2.48 -15.43 1.80
N GLN A 157 2.66 -15.12 0.52
CA GLN A 157 1.57 -14.65 -0.36
C GLN A 157 0.67 -15.79 -0.84
N GLY A 158 1.12 -17.06 -0.83
CA GLY A 158 0.36 -18.16 -1.42
C GLY A 158 -1.03 -18.38 -0.79
N LEU A 159 -1.10 -18.53 0.53
CA LEU A 159 -2.36 -18.80 1.21
C LEU A 159 -3.27 -17.55 1.27
N THR A 160 -2.69 -16.37 1.52
CA THR A 160 -3.41 -15.09 1.47
C THR A 160 -4.00 -14.83 0.07
N SER A 161 -3.22 -15.08 -0.99
CA SER A 161 -3.68 -14.94 -2.37
C SER A 161 -4.85 -15.89 -2.68
N LYS A 162 -4.82 -17.14 -2.20
CA LYS A 162 -5.98 -18.04 -2.36
C LYS A 162 -7.21 -17.61 -1.58
N LEU A 163 -7.03 -17.11 -0.35
CA LEU A 163 -8.13 -16.76 0.54
C LEU A 163 -8.89 -15.51 0.07
N ILE A 164 -8.17 -14.49 -0.38
CA ILE A 164 -8.74 -13.16 -0.64
C ILE A 164 -8.25 -12.52 -1.94
N GLY A 165 -7.43 -13.22 -2.73
CA GLY A 165 -6.88 -12.77 -4.00
C GLY A 165 -7.39 -13.60 -5.17
N THR A 166 -8.61 -14.15 -5.08
CA THR A 166 -9.25 -14.85 -6.20
C THR A 166 -10.59 -14.23 -6.54
N LYS A 167 -10.97 -14.28 -7.82
CA LYS A 167 -12.23 -13.70 -8.31
C LYS A 167 -12.72 -14.41 -9.56
N SER A 168 -14.01 -14.30 -9.86
CA SER A 168 -14.55 -14.85 -11.10
C SER A 168 -13.86 -14.26 -12.33
N ARG A 169 -13.55 -15.10 -13.32
CA ARG A 169 -12.93 -14.67 -14.59
C ARG A 169 -13.70 -13.60 -15.36
N ARG A 170 -15.00 -13.43 -15.08
CA ARG A 170 -15.82 -12.32 -15.61
C ARG A 170 -15.26 -10.94 -15.23
N TRP A 171 -14.61 -10.83 -14.08
CA TRP A 171 -14.00 -9.59 -13.57
C TRP A 171 -12.55 -9.40 -14.03
N LYS A 172 -12.01 -10.24 -14.92
CA LYS A 172 -10.60 -10.18 -15.34
C LYS A 172 -10.19 -8.82 -15.93
N HIS A 173 -11.14 -8.11 -16.54
CA HIS A 173 -10.91 -6.77 -17.08
C HIS A 173 -10.48 -5.75 -16.01
N GLU A 174 -10.84 -5.95 -14.73
CA GLU A 174 -10.45 -5.04 -13.66
C GLU A 174 -8.93 -5.00 -13.44
N ASN A 175 -8.22 -6.05 -13.82
CA ASN A 175 -6.76 -6.19 -13.65
C ASN A 175 -6.34 -5.80 -12.22
N GLU A 176 -7.00 -6.45 -11.25
CA GLU A 176 -7.11 -6.01 -9.87
C GLU A 176 -5.85 -6.36 -9.06
N VAL A 177 -5.39 -5.40 -8.26
CA VAL A 177 -4.34 -5.53 -7.26
C VAL A 177 -4.95 -5.17 -5.92
N ARG A 178 -4.82 -6.01 -4.91
CA ARG A 178 -5.39 -5.80 -3.57
C ARG A 178 -4.30 -5.46 -2.58
N VAL A 179 -4.42 -4.31 -1.92
CA VAL A 179 -3.72 -4.08 -0.63
C VAL A 179 -4.57 -4.70 0.47
N VAL A 180 -3.93 -5.48 1.33
CA VAL A 180 -4.59 -6.30 2.35
C VAL A 180 -4.15 -5.81 3.72
N THR A 181 -5.14 -5.48 4.56
CA THR A 181 -4.91 -5.05 5.93
C THR A 181 -5.48 -6.04 6.92
N GLY A 182 -4.85 -6.20 8.09
CA GLY A 182 -5.33 -7.12 9.12
C GLY A 182 -6.73 -6.81 9.67
N GLN A 183 -7.28 -5.63 9.37
CA GLN A 183 -8.62 -5.18 9.72
C GLN A 183 -9.14 -4.14 8.71
N PRO A 184 -10.46 -3.95 8.55
CA PRO A 184 -11.03 -2.89 7.73
C PRO A 184 -10.85 -1.52 8.40
N GLY A 185 -10.83 -0.45 7.61
CA GLY A 185 -10.80 0.91 8.15
C GLY A 185 -10.01 1.90 7.32
N LEU A 186 -9.80 3.08 7.91
CA LEU A 186 -8.98 4.15 7.34
C LEU A 186 -7.52 3.95 7.72
N PHE A 187 -6.66 3.99 6.71
CA PHE A 187 -5.21 3.91 6.88
C PHE A 187 -4.58 5.12 6.21
N GLU A 188 -3.71 5.82 6.94
CA GLU A 188 -2.93 6.90 6.35
C GLU A 188 -1.76 6.34 5.55
N TYR A 189 -1.43 7.01 4.46
CA TYR A 189 -0.28 6.71 3.62
C TYR A 189 0.60 7.96 3.47
N ASP A 190 1.84 7.77 3.03
CA ASP A 190 2.72 8.88 2.70
C ASP A 190 2.15 9.63 1.48
N PHE A 191 1.88 10.94 1.59
CA PHE A 191 1.25 11.69 0.51
C PHE A 191 2.02 11.59 -0.82
N ARG A 192 3.33 11.35 -0.75
CA ARG A 192 4.21 11.17 -1.91
C ARG A 192 3.84 9.93 -2.73
N ALA A 193 3.17 8.93 -2.13
CA ALA A 193 2.74 7.73 -2.84
C ALA A 193 1.67 8.03 -3.91
N LEU A 194 0.86 9.07 -3.75
CA LEU A 194 -0.06 9.53 -4.79
C LEU A 194 0.72 10.33 -5.82
N LYS A 195 0.69 9.93 -7.09
CA LYS A 195 1.52 10.49 -8.16
C LYS A 195 0.73 11.33 -9.15
N ALA A 196 -0.49 10.90 -9.46
CA ALA A 196 -1.31 11.59 -10.42
C ALA A 196 -2.81 11.41 -10.18
N ILE A 197 -3.59 12.30 -10.80
CA ILE A 197 -5.04 12.22 -10.86
C ILE A 197 -5.49 12.34 -12.31
N TYR A 198 -6.29 11.36 -12.74
CA TYR A 198 -6.93 11.31 -14.03
C TYR A 198 -8.38 11.74 -13.85
N PHE A 199 -8.84 12.69 -14.65
CA PHE A 199 -10.21 13.15 -14.66
C PHE A 199 -10.98 12.45 -15.78
N GLY A 200 -12.17 11.95 -15.46
CA GLY A 200 -12.99 11.25 -16.45
C GLY A 200 -13.44 12.18 -17.58
N ALA A 201 -13.76 11.60 -18.73
CA ALA A 201 -14.16 12.33 -19.95
C ALA A 201 -15.38 13.24 -19.77
N ARG A 202 -16.23 12.98 -18.76
CA ARG A 202 -17.42 13.76 -18.42
C ARG A 202 -17.28 14.51 -17.09
N SER A 203 -16.08 14.57 -16.53
CA SER A 203 -15.81 15.31 -15.30
C SER A 203 -16.02 16.81 -15.50
N THR A 204 -16.49 17.49 -14.45
CA THR A 204 -16.77 18.93 -14.54
C THR A 204 -15.51 19.76 -14.26
N PRO A 205 -15.37 20.94 -14.87
CA PRO A 205 -14.28 21.87 -14.54
C PRO A 205 -14.25 22.25 -13.05
N HIS A 206 -15.42 22.28 -12.40
CA HIS A 206 -15.54 22.55 -10.97
C HIS A 206 -14.88 21.46 -10.12
N LEU A 207 -15.23 20.18 -10.35
CA LEU A 207 -14.62 19.04 -9.66
C LEU A 207 -13.10 19.04 -9.84
N ARG A 208 -12.65 19.21 -11.09
CA ARG A 208 -11.22 19.28 -11.42
C ARG A 208 -10.51 20.35 -10.60
N ARG A 209 -11.00 21.59 -10.67
CA ARG A 209 -10.39 22.73 -9.95
C ARG A 209 -10.41 22.52 -8.43
N ARG A 210 -11.49 21.97 -7.88
CA ARG A 210 -11.63 21.66 -6.45
C ARG A 210 -10.58 20.65 -5.99
N LEU A 211 -10.38 19.56 -6.74
CA LEU A 211 -9.38 18.54 -6.44
C LEU A 211 -7.95 19.06 -6.54
N MET A 212 -7.61 19.74 -7.65
CA MET A 212 -6.28 20.31 -7.86
C MET A 212 -5.93 21.31 -6.75
N ARG A 213 -6.88 22.16 -6.35
CA ARG A 213 -6.68 23.10 -5.24
C ARG A 213 -6.46 22.40 -3.91
N ALA A 214 -7.32 21.43 -3.57
CA ALA A 214 -7.23 20.72 -2.29
C ALA A 214 -5.90 19.96 -2.14
N LEU A 215 -5.33 19.53 -3.27
CA LEU A 215 -4.11 18.72 -3.31
C LEU A 215 -2.86 19.50 -3.74
N ALA A 216 -2.96 20.82 -3.86
CA ALA A 216 -1.85 21.67 -4.26
C ALA A 216 -0.62 21.49 -3.33
N GLY A 217 0.57 21.72 -3.89
CA GLY A 217 1.85 21.55 -3.20
C GLY A 217 2.30 20.10 -3.01
N ARG A 218 1.51 19.09 -3.42
CA ARG A 218 1.89 17.67 -3.28
C ARG A 218 2.71 17.11 -4.46
N GLY A 219 3.02 17.93 -5.46
CA GLY A 219 3.80 17.49 -6.64
C GLY A 219 3.05 16.52 -7.57
N LEU A 220 1.72 16.60 -7.61
CA LEU A 220 0.88 15.72 -8.42
C LEU A 220 0.86 16.13 -9.90
N ARG A 221 0.75 15.14 -10.78
CA ARG A 221 0.41 15.34 -12.20
C ARG A 221 -1.09 15.17 -12.41
N TYR A 222 -1.63 15.88 -13.39
CA TYR A 222 -3.07 15.87 -13.67
C TYR A 222 -3.33 15.54 -15.12
N PHE A 223 -4.34 14.71 -15.37
CA PHE A 223 -4.66 14.23 -16.70
C PHE A 223 -6.15 14.27 -16.99
N GLN A 224 -6.50 14.40 -18.27
CA GLN A 224 -7.86 14.29 -18.78
C GLN A 224 -7.96 13.03 -19.64
N VAL A 225 -8.92 12.17 -19.32
CA VAL A 225 -9.30 11.04 -20.17
C VAL A 225 -10.27 11.51 -21.25
N ALA A 226 -10.11 11.02 -22.47
CA ALA A 226 -11.00 11.31 -23.60
C ALA A 226 -11.07 10.11 -24.55
N PRO A 227 -12.17 9.93 -25.32
CA PRO A 227 -12.18 8.96 -26.42
C PRO A 227 -11.19 9.35 -27.52
N THR A 228 -10.66 8.36 -28.23
CA THR A 228 -9.79 8.60 -29.40
C THR A 228 -10.57 9.02 -30.65
N GLY A 229 -11.84 8.58 -30.75
CA GLY A 229 -12.76 8.88 -31.87
C GLY A 229 -12.72 7.86 -33.02
N GLN A 230 -11.72 6.99 -33.07
CA GLN A 230 -11.55 5.96 -34.11
C GLN A 230 -11.71 4.54 -33.59
N THR A 231 -11.51 4.32 -32.29
CA THR A 231 -11.69 3.02 -31.61
C THR A 231 -12.38 3.25 -30.27
N TYR A 232 -12.77 2.17 -29.58
CA TYR A 232 -13.26 2.21 -28.19
C TYR A 232 -12.15 2.52 -27.16
N ALA A 233 -10.91 2.75 -27.60
CA ALA A 233 -9.83 3.09 -26.69
C ALA A 233 -9.96 4.52 -26.12
N LEU A 234 -9.54 4.66 -24.87
CA LEU A 234 -9.40 5.94 -24.18
C LEU A 234 -7.95 6.45 -24.32
N LYS A 235 -7.81 7.75 -24.59
CA LYS A 235 -6.54 8.49 -24.54
C LYS A 235 -6.48 9.36 -23.30
N VAL A 236 -5.26 9.69 -22.91
CA VAL A 236 -4.95 10.55 -21.77
C VAL A 236 -4.17 11.76 -22.25
N ALA A 237 -4.58 12.96 -21.83
CA ALA A 237 -3.86 14.20 -22.09
C ALA A 237 -3.48 14.87 -20.76
N GLU A 238 -2.22 15.32 -20.63
CA GLU A 238 -1.77 16.04 -19.43
C GLU A 238 -2.41 17.43 -19.35
N LEU A 239 -2.74 17.83 -18.13
CA LEU A 239 -3.35 19.11 -17.80
C LEU A 239 -2.35 19.96 -17.03
N THR A 240 -2.33 21.26 -17.35
CA THR A 240 -1.54 22.22 -16.59
C THR A 240 -2.13 22.40 -15.19
N ASP A 241 -1.28 22.31 -14.17
CA ASP A 241 -1.65 22.66 -12.80
C ASP A 241 -1.69 24.19 -12.62
N PRO A 242 -2.86 24.79 -12.31
CA PRO A 242 -2.94 26.23 -12.08
C PRO A 242 -2.43 26.64 -10.68
N PHE A 243 -2.07 25.69 -9.81
CA PHE A 243 -1.67 25.93 -8.42
C PHE A 243 -0.16 25.72 -8.15
N VAL A 244 0.68 25.74 -9.19
CA VAL A 244 2.14 25.52 -9.11
C VAL A 244 2.91 26.52 -8.22
N ARG A 245 2.30 27.67 -7.87
CA ARG A 245 2.93 28.69 -7.01
C ARG A 245 2.63 28.52 -5.53
N ILE A 246 1.88 27.49 -5.14
CA ILE A 246 1.56 27.21 -3.72
C ILE A 246 2.77 26.52 -3.07
N PRO A 247 3.11 26.82 -1.81
CA PRO A 247 4.18 26.14 -1.08
C PRO A 247 4.02 24.62 -1.08
N ASP A 248 5.14 23.90 -1.03
CA ASP A 248 5.12 22.44 -0.97
C ASP A 248 4.34 21.97 0.27
N TYR A 249 3.52 20.95 0.08
CA TYR A 249 2.69 20.39 1.14
C TYR A 249 3.57 19.78 2.23
N ARG A 250 3.26 20.12 3.49
CA ARG A 250 4.04 19.71 4.69
C ARG A 250 5.51 20.17 4.67
N LYS A 251 5.86 21.21 3.90
CA LYS A 251 7.17 21.87 4.02
C LYS A 251 7.30 22.54 5.37
N ARG A 252 8.15 22.00 6.23
CA ARG A 252 8.49 22.59 7.52
C ARG A 252 9.90 22.20 7.94
N VAL A 253 10.44 22.92 8.91
CA VAL A 253 11.71 22.61 9.57
C VAL A 253 11.38 22.25 11.02
N ALA A 254 11.46 20.96 11.35
CA ALA A 254 11.16 20.47 12.70
C ALA A 254 12.20 20.93 13.72
N PRO A 255 11.84 21.14 15.00
CA PRO A 255 12.81 21.36 16.07
C PRO A 255 13.75 20.16 16.26
N ILE A 256 14.87 20.43 16.92
CA ILE A 256 15.81 19.42 17.40
C ILE A 256 15.66 19.38 18.93
N GLU A 257 15.63 18.18 19.51
CA GLU A 257 15.56 18.00 20.96
C GLU A 257 16.79 18.60 21.65
N GLU A 258 16.59 19.15 22.84
CA GLU A 258 17.68 19.73 23.63
C GLU A 258 18.74 18.67 23.94
N GLY A 259 20.02 19.01 23.69
CA GLY A 259 21.13 18.07 23.84
C GLY A 259 21.38 17.15 22.65
N VAL A 260 20.60 17.24 21.56
CA VAL A 260 20.80 16.47 20.33
C VAL A 260 21.46 17.32 19.24
N PRO A 261 22.49 16.80 18.54
CA PRO A 261 23.20 15.55 18.81
C PRO A 261 24.22 15.73 19.95
N SER A 262 24.49 14.67 20.69
CA SER A 262 25.63 14.63 21.60
C SER A 262 26.89 14.16 20.84
N PHE A 263 28.00 14.89 21.02
CA PHE A 263 29.27 14.56 20.38
C PHE A 263 30.24 13.94 21.39
N ASP A 264 30.92 12.89 20.96
CA ASP A 264 31.97 12.22 21.72
C ASP A 264 33.24 12.07 20.87
N SER A 265 34.23 11.33 21.37
CA SER A 265 35.50 11.11 20.67
C SER A 265 35.34 10.42 19.31
N LYS A 266 34.27 9.66 19.08
CA LYS A 266 33.99 8.97 17.81
C LYS A 266 33.27 9.85 16.81
N THR A 267 32.36 10.73 17.27
CA THR A 267 31.54 11.58 16.38
C THR A 267 32.09 12.99 16.17
N SER A 268 33.04 13.44 16.98
CA SER A 268 33.63 14.78 16.88
C SER A 268 34.21 15.09 15.49
N ALA A 269 34.83 14.10 14.84
CA ALA A 269 35.39 14.25 13.49
C ALA A 269 34.32 14.41 12.39
N TYR A 270 33.07 14.04 12.68
CA TYR A 270 31.95 14.03 11.72
C TYR A 270 30.87 15.06 12.06
N LYS A 271 31.21 16.07 12.87
CA LYS A 271 30.25 17.08 13.34
C LYS A 271 29.45 17.72 12.22
N ASN A 272 30.12 18.11 11.14
CA ASN A 272 29.48 18.79 10.01
C ASN A 272 28.53 17.86 9.25
N GLU A 273 28.93 16.61 9.02
CA GLU A 273 28.08 15.62 8.36
C GLU A 273 26.85 15.26 9.20
N ILE A 274 27.01 15.08 10.51
CA ILE A 274 25.89 14.80 11.42
C ILE A 274 24.91 15.98 11.45
N MET A 275 25.41 17.21 11.59
CA MET A 275 24.55 18.39 11.56
C MET A 275 23.83 18.53 10.22
N ARG A 276 24.51 18.27 9.09
CA ARG A 276 23.89 18.29 7.77
C ARG A 276 22.85 17.18 7.61
N ALA A 277 23.11 15.98 8.13
CA ALA A 277 22.14 14.89 8.16
C ALA A 277 20.87 15.27 8.96
N ILE A 278 21.04 15.93 10.11
CA ILE A 278 19.93 16.48 10.89
C ILE A 278 19.14 17.50 10.07
N GLU A 279 19.81 18.43 9.36
CA GLU A 279 19.13 19.42 8.54
C GLU A 279 18.32 18.80 7.38
N ILE A 280 18.79 17.68 6.81
CA ILE A 280 18.03 16.91 5.81
C ILE A 280 16.78 16.31 6.48
N VAL A 281 16.97 15.58 7.58
CA VAL A 281 15.92 14.77 8.19
C VAL A 281 14.88 15.60 8.92
N ARG A 282 15.25 16.73 9.53
CA ARG A 282 14.29 17.66 10.15
C ARG A 282 13.35 18.33 9.15
N ARG A 283 13.63 18.24 7.84
CA ARG A 283 12.77 18.69 6.75
C ARG A 283 11.90 17.59 6.18
N GLU A 284 11.99 16.35 6.68
CA GLU A 284 11.07 15.29 6.27
C GLU A 284 9.62 15.67 6.66
N PRO A 285 8.65 15.50 5.76
CA PRO A 285 7.26 15.97 5.95
C PRO A 285 6.55 15.48 7.22
N TYR A 286 7.02 14.36 7.78
CA TYR A 286 6.46 13.70 8.95
C TYR A 286 7.35 13.78 10.19
N CYS A 287 8.47 14.51 10.12
CA CYS A 287 9.33 14.79 11.27
C CYS A 287 8.67 15.85 12.15
N GLU A 288 8.28 15.49 13.38
CA GLU A 288 7.82 16.47 14.39
C GLU A 288 8.98 17.03 15.19
N LYS A 289 9.98 16.20 15.51
CA LYS A 289 11.17 16.57 16.27
C LYS A 289 12.29 15.57 16.02
N VAL A 290 13.52 16.04 15.83
CA VAL A 290 14.70 15.17 15.81
C VAL A 290 15.10 14.84 17.24
N VAL A 291 15.25 13.56 17.56
CA VAL A 291 15.49 13.04 18.93
C VAL A 291 16.82 12.31 19.08
N ASP A 292 17.48 11.94 17.98
CA ASP A 292 18.82 11.37 18.04
C ASP A 292 19.54 11.55 16.69
N ALA A 293 20.86 11.61 16.70
CA ALA A 293 21.68 11.52 15.50
C ALA A 293 23.11 11.10 15.83
N TYR A 294 23.61 10.07 15.16
CA TYR A 294 24.91 9.48 15.46
C TYR A 294 25.48 8.66 14.28
N LEU A 295 26.69 8.11 14.42
CA LEU A 295 27.27 7.15 13.48
C LEU A 295 26.53 5.82 13.49
N SER A 296 26.23 5.28 12.32
CA SER A 296 25.59 3.98 12.15
C SER A 296 26.62 2.87 11.95
N SER A 297 26.37 1.71 12.55
CA SER A 297 27.11 0.46 12.26
C SER A 297 26.91 -0.07 10.84
N ARG A 298 26.02 0.53 10.04
CA ARG A 298 25.82 0.21 8.62
C ARG A 298 26.92 0.77 7.71
N GLY A 299 27.76 1.67 8.22
CA GLY A 299 28.86 2.28 7.47
C GLY A 299 30.22 1.65 7.79
N THR A 300 31.23 2.08 7.04
CA THR A 300 32.64 1.79 7.29
C THR A 300 33.40 3.08 7.58
N VAL A 301 34.68 3.00 7.93
CA VAL A 301 35.52 4.19 8.14
C VAL A 301 35.65 5.01 6.85
N ASP A 302 35.81 4.35 5.70
CA ASP A 302 35.97 5.02 4.40
C ASP A 302 34.63 5.54 3.85
N ASN A 303 33.54 4.82 4.14
CA ASN A 303 32.19 5.21 3.76
C ASN A 303 31.27 5.25 4.99
N PRO A 304 31.36 6.31 5.81
CA PRO A 304 30.56 6.43 7.02
C PRO A 304 29.08 6.62 6.66
N VAL A 305 28.24 5.99 7.46
CA VAL A 305 26.78 6.16 7.42
C VAL A 305 26.36 6.77 8.74
N PHE A 306 25.53 7.79 8.65
CA PHE A 306 24.96 8.49 9.80
C PHE A 306 23.51 8.09 9.93
N TYR A 307 23.04 7.88 11.16
CA TYR A 307 21.61 7.77 11.40
C TYR A 307 21.09 9.03 12.08
N VAL A 308 19.85 9.39 11.74
CA VAL A 308 19.09 10.43 12.43
C VAL A 308 17.73 9.84 12.75
N THR A 309 17.32 9.97 14.00
CA THR A 309 16.03 9.50 14.50
C THR A 309 15.14 10.70 14.72
N TYR A 310 13.93 10.68 14.17
CA TYR A 310 12.91 11.66 14.49
C TYR A 310 11.65 11.00 15.05
N GLN A 311 10.92 11.76 15.86
CA GLN A 311 9.62 11.42 16.37
C GLN A 311 8.51 11.91 15.43
N ARG A 312 7.50 11.06 15.21
CA ARG A 312 6.29 11.35 14.44
C ARG A 312 5.15 11.81 15.35
N SER A 313 4.09 12.33 14.73
CA SER A 313 2.88 12.78 15.44
C SER A 313 2.12 11.68 16.18
N ASP A 314 2.32 10.41 15.82
CA ASP A 314 1.75 9.25 16.49
C ASP A 314 2.65 8.70 17.61
N GLY A 315 3.72 9.41 17.95
CA GLY A 315 4.66 9.04 19.01
C GLY A 315 5.71 8.01 18.62
N LEU A 316 5.60 7.41 17.42
CA LEU A 316 6.58 6.46 16.90
C LEU A 316 7.83 7.19 16.37
N SER A 317 8.98 6.52 16.45
CA SER A 317 10.25 7.02 15.91
C SER A 317 10.57 6.40 14.56
N GLN A 318 11.24 7.16 13.70
CA GLN A 318 11.75 6.69 12.41
C GLN A 318 13.24 6.99 12.31
N ASN A 319 14.00 5.96 11.92
CA ASN A 319 15.43 6.09 11.66
C ASN A 319 15.66 6.33 10.17
N PHE A 320 16.44 7.36 9.86
CA PHE A 320 16.99 7.62 8.54
C PHE A 320 18.47 7.29 8.55
N PHE A 321 18.95 6.64 7.50
CA PHE A 321 20.37 6.30 7.33
C PHE A 321 20.89 7.00 6.10
N LEU A 322 21.92 7.82 6.26
CA LEU A 322 22.46 8.68 5.21
C LEU A 322 23.96 8.44 5.08
N SER A 323 24.41 8.07 3.89
CA SER A 323 25.84 8.06 3.56
C SER A 323 26.37 9.48 3.37
N ARG A 324 27.69 9.63 3.44
CA ARG A 324 28.35 10.92 3.16
C ARG A 324 27.99 11.47 1.77
N ASP A 325 27.83 10.62 0.76
CA ASP A 325 27.46 11.04 -0.59
C ASP A 325 26.00 11.54 -0.67
N GLN A 326 25.08 10.84 0.01
CA GLN A 326 23.69 11.28 0.13
C GLN A 326 23.62 12.66 0.80
N ILE A 327 24.38 12.87 1.88
CA ILE A 327 24.45 14.16 2.59
C ILE A 327 24.97 15.28 1.68
N LYS A 328 26.03 15.03 0.90
CA LYS A 328 26.61 16.02 -0.02
C LYS A 328 25.68 16.35 -1.19
N SER A 329 24.97 15.35 -1.72
CA SER A 329 24.06 15.51 -2.86
C SER A 329 22.74 16.20 -2.50
N ALA A 330 22.39 16.26 -1.21
CA ALA A 330 21.14 16.87 -0.76
C ALA A 330 21.16 18.40 -0.91
N CYS A 331 20.36 18.90 -1.84
CA CYS A 331 20.02 20.32 -1.95
C CYS A 331 19.12 20.72 -0.77
N ILE A 332 19.71 21.30 0.28
CA ILE A 332 18.96 21.99 1.32
C ILE A 332 18.81 23.44 0.83
N GLN A 333 17.62 23.78 0.36
CA GLN A 333 17.24 25.18 0.18
C GLN A 333 17.07 25.80 1.58
N GLU A 334 17.75 26.92 1.82
CA GLU A 334 17.68 27.67 3.08
C GLU A 334 16.29 28.24 3.36
#